data_AF-A0A927FMJ3-F1
#
_entry.id   AF-A0A927FMJ3-F1
#
_cell.length_a   1.000
_cell.length_b   1.000
_cell.length_c   1.000
_cell.angle_alpha   90.00
_cell.angle_beta   90.00
_cell.angle_gamma   90.00
#
_symmetry.space_group_name_H-M   'P 1'
#
loop_
_entity.id
_entity.type
_entity.pdbx_description
1 polymer ?
#
loop_
_entity_poly.entity_id
_entity_poly.type
_entity_poly.pdbx_seq_one_letter_code
_entity_poly.pdbx_strand_id
1 'polypeptide(L)'
;MPVSPRRRRLSAPERARLDLRPRDRVLASVQLADGTLAVASRLALHVLDAATVTRTPWADVDHGTLDAPTRTLTVRWVWGASTALTFTEDRASVAFAQTFRERVQQSVIHTTSVPLPGGHRARVALRRDEDGELFSQVIADDSVDLADPQVAALVDAAEDAVRDAAGLPR
;
A
#
# COMPACT_ATOMS: atom_id res chain seq x y z
N MET A 1 -13.20 33.25 -8.97
CA MET A 1 -13.62 32.09 -8.15
C MET A 1 -12.99 30.84 -8.74
N PRO A 2 -12.09 30.12 -8.06
CA PRO A 2 -11.60 28.86 -8.60
C PRO A 2 -12.70 27.81 -8.46
N VAL A 3 -13.14 27.27 -9.60
CA VAL A 3 -14.12 26.18 -9.68
C VAL A 3 -13.47 24.95 -9.05
N SER A 4 -14.04 24.41 -7.99
CA SER A 4 -13.55 23.15 -7.42
C SER A 4 -13.73 22.04 -8.46
N PRO A 5 -12.68 21.27 -8.81
CA PRO A 5 -12.84 20.19 -9.76
C PRO A 5 -13.81 19.17 -9.17
N ARG A 6 -14.80 18.79 -9.98
CA ARG A 6 -15.78 17.78 -9.62
C ARG A 6 -15.02 16.47 -9.43
N ARG A 7 -14.98 15.97 -8.18
CA ARG A 7 -14.67 14.55 -7.92
C ARG A 7 -15.56 13.73 -8.86
N ARG A 8 -14.97 13.08 -9.88
CA ARG A 8 -15.72 12.16 -10.74
C ARG A 8 -16.22 11.03 -9.82
N ARG A 9 -17.53 11.02 -9.59
CA ARG A 9 -18.16 9.86 -8.95
C ARG A 9 -18.06 8.70 -9.93
N LEU A 10 -17.63 7.55 -9.42
CA LEU A 10 -17.71 6.30 -10.17
C LEU A 10 -19.13 6.09 -10.69
N SER A 11 -19.24 5.71 -11.95
CA SER A 11 -20.50 5.26 -12.52
C SER A 11 -20.95 3.95 -11.85
N ALA A 12 -22.23 3.61 -11.94
CA ALA A 12 -22.74 2.35 -11.41
C ALA A 12 -22.05 1.11 -12.02
N PRO A 13 -21.78 1.05 -13.35
CA PRO A 13 -21.03 -0.07 -13.93
C PRO A 13 -19.59 -0.19 -13.42
N GLU A 14 -18.86 0.92 -13.31
CA GLU A 14 -17.50 0.91 -12.75
C GLU A 14 -17.51 0.45 -11.29
N ARG A 15 -18.48 0.92 -10.51
CA ARG A 15 -18.61 0.51 -9.11
C ARG A 15 -18.97 -0.96 -8.97
N ALA A 16 -19.78 -1.51 -9.86
CA ALA A 16 -20.11 -2.94 -9.87
C ALA A 16 -18.89 -3.80 -10.18
N ARG A 17 -18.03 -3.37 -11.11
CA ARG A 17 -16.78 -4.07 -11.47
C ARG A 17 -15.76 -4.16 -10.33
N LEU A 18 -15.84 -3.29 -9.33
CA LEU A 18 -14.97 -3.35 -8.16
C LEU A 18 -15.18 -4.60 -7.30
N ASP A 19 -16.38 -5.21 -7.39
CA ASP A 19 -16.78 -6.36 -6.58
C ASP A 19 -16.43 -6.19 -5.09
N LEU A 20 -16.86 -5.05 -4.53
CA LEU A 20 -16.48 -4.67 -3.17
C LEU A 20 -16.96 -5.70 -2.14
N ARG A 21 -16.03 -6.18 -1.32
CA ARG A 21 -16.33 -7.06 -0.19
C ARG A 21 -17.32 -6.42 0.79
N PRO A 22 -18.05 -7.22 1.59
CA PRO A 22 -18.88 -6.69 2.68
C PRO A 22 -18.10 -5.71 3.57
N ARG A 23 -18.74 -4.59 3.94
CA ARG A 23 -18.15 -3.49 4.74
C ARG A 23 -17.04 -2.68 4.04
N ASP A 24 -16.66 -3.03 2.82
CA ASP A 24 -15.80 -2.19 2.00
C ASP A 24 -16.59 -1.02 1.39
N ARG A 25 -15.92 0.09 1.11
CA ARG A 25 -16.50 1.26 0.47
C ARG A 25 -15.43 2.08 -0.22
N VAL A 26 -15.79 2.67 -1.36
CA VAL A 26 -14.93 3.63 -2.06
C VAL A 26 -14.74 4.89 -1.23
N LEU A 27 -13.49 5.34 -1.14
CA LEU A 27 -13.07 6.54 -0.42
C LEU A 27 -12.60 7.64 -1.39
N ALA A 28 -11.86 7.24 -2.42
CA ALA A 28 -11.39 8.11 -3.47
C ALA A 28 -11.30 7.36 -4.81
N SER A 29 -11.47 8.09 -5.90
CA SER A 29 -11.30 7.60 -7.26
C SER A 29 -10.75 8.71 -8.14
N VAL A 30 -9.85 8.37 -9.07
CA VAL A 30 -9.16 9.33 -9.94
C VAL A 30 -8.79 8.68 -11.27
N GLN A 31 -8.97 9.43 -12.37
CA GLN A 31 -8.48 9.01 -13.69
C GLN A 31 -6.97 9.18 -13.77
N LEU A 32 -6.33 8.18 -14.37
CA LEU A 32 -4.91 8.20 -14.69
C LEU A 32 -4.72 8.67 -16.14
N ALA A 33 -3.50 9.12 -16.44
CA ALA A 33 -3.14 9.70 -17.73
C ALA A 33 -3.21 8.69 -18.89
N ASP A 34 -3.11 7.39 -18.58
CA ASP A 34 -3.26 6.28 -19.53
C ASP A 34 -4.74 5.89 -19.79
N GLY A 35 -5.69 6.61 -19.18
CA GLY A 35 -7.12 6.35 -19.31
C GLY A 35 -7.67 5.31 -18.33
N THR A 36 -6.82 4.67 -17.52
CA THR A 36 -7.25 3.79 -16.43
C THR A 36 -7.78 4.59 -15.24
N LEU A 37 -8.43 3.88 -14.31
CA LEU A 37 -9.04 4.46 -13.12
C LEU A 37 -8.42 3.85 -11.87
N ALA A 38 -7.82 4.69 -11.02
CA ALA A 38 -7.38 4.27 -9.69
C ALA A 38 -8.49 4.52 -8.66
N VAL A 39 -8.77 3.52 -7.82
CA VAL A 39 -9.80 3.59 -6.76
C VAL A 39 -9.21 3.13 -5.44
N ALA A 40 -9.23 4.01 -4.45
CA ALA A 40 -8.91 3.67 -3.08
C ALA A 40 -10.21 3.32 -2.34
N SER A 41 -10.34 2.06 -1.95
CA SER A 41 -11.42 1.57 -1.08
C SER A 41 -10.94 1.49 0.37
N ARG A 42 -11.82 1.08 1.28
CA ARG A 42 -11.45 0.88 2.68
C ARG A 42 -10.45 -0.26 2.83
N LEU A 43 -10.57 -1.33 2.03
CA LEU A 43 -9.76 -2.55 2.19
C LEU A 43 -8.62 -2.69 1.17
N ALA A 44 -8.76 -2.11 -0.02
CA ALA A 44 -7.79 -2.30 -1.10
C ALA A 44 -7.64 -1.10 -2.06
N LEU A 45 -6.50 -1.05 -2.73
CA LEU A 45 -6.27 -0.29 -3.96
C LEU A 45 -6.82 -1.10 -5.14
N HIS A 46 -7.55 -0.43 -6.03
CA HIS A 46 -8.02 -1.01 -7.28
C HIS A 46 -7.51 -0.17 -8.46
N VAL A 47 -7.08 -0.84 -9.52
CA VAL A 47 -6.76 -0.21 -10.81
C VAL A 47 -7.62 -0.87 -11.87
N LEU A 48 -8.47 -0.08 -12.51
CA LEU A 48 -9.44 -0.54 -13.49
C LEU A 48 -9.01 -0.05 -14.86
N ASP A 49 -8.83 -0.99 -15.78
CA ASP A 49 -8.77 -0.69 -17.21
C ASP A 49 -10.13 -0.99 -17.87
N ALA A 50 -10.19 -1.06 -19.20
CA ALA A 50 -11.43 -1.34 -19.93
C ALA A 50 -11.99 -2.76 -19.68
N ALA A 51 -11.14 -3.74 -19.41
CA ALA A 51 -11.49 -5.16 -19.33
C ALA A 51 -11.28 -5.77 -17.92
N THR A 52 -10.26 -5.32 -17.19
CA THR A 52 -9.81 -5.94 -15.94
C THR A 52 -9.85 -4.97 -14.76
N VAL A 53 -9.87 -5.56 -13.57
CA VAL A 53 -9.72 -4.84 -12.31
C VAL A 53 -8.64 -5.55 -11.51
N THR A 54 -7.51 -4.88 -11.33
CA THR A 54 -6.47 -5.33 -10.40
C THR A 54 -6.83 -4.83 -9.01
N ARG A 55 -6.93 -5.74 -8.05
CA ARG A 55 -7.20 -5.44 -6.64
C ARG A 55 -6.00 -5.84 -5.81
N THR A 56 -5.52 -4.93 -4.98
CA THR A 56 -4.40 -5.17 -4.07
C THR A 56 -4.75 -4.68 -2.66
N PRO A 57 -4.79 -5.55 -1.64
CA PRO A 57 -4.97 -5.17 -0.25
C PRO A 57 -3.97 -4.09 0.19
N TRP A 58 -4.35 -3.24 1.14
CA TRP A 58 -3.43 -2.20 1.63
C TRP A 58 -2.19 -2.77 2.34
N ALA A 59 -2.29 -3.98 2.89
CA ALA A 59 -1.18 -4.66 3.56
C ALA A 59 -0.08 -5.13 2.58
N ASP A 60 -0.41 -5.22 1.29
CA ASP A 60 0.50 -5.60 0.20
C ASP A 60 1.24 -4.40 -0.41
N VAL A 61 0.92 -3.19 0.05
CA VAL A 61 1.64 -1.96 -0.29
C VAL A 61 2.72 -1.72 0.76
N ASP A 62 3.98 -1.62 0.33
CA ASP A 62 5.07 -1.21 1.23
C ASP A 62 4.95 0.29 1.52
N HIS A 63 5.11 1.11 0.49
CA HIS A 63 4.96 2.55 0.59
C HIS A 63 4.60 3.17 -0.77
N GLY A 64 4.34 4.47 -0.78
CA GLY A 64 4.20 5.20 -2.03
C GLY A 64 4.70 6.63 -1.92
N THR A 65 5.25 7.11 -3.03
CA THR A 65 5.87 8.43 -3.15
C THR A 65 5.22 9.18 -4.30
N LEU A 66 4.69 10.36 -4.01
CA LEU A 66 4.13 11.26 -5.03
C LEU A 66 5.23 12.22 -5.48
N ASP A 67 5.56 12.16 -6.77
CA ASP A 67 6.28 13.23 -7.46
C ASP A 67 5.26 14.27 -7.95
N ALA A 68 5.26 15.45 -7.31
CA ALA A 68 4.28 16.50 -7.59
C ALA A 68 4.44 17.11 -9.00
N PRO A 69 5.65 17.49 -9.46
CA PRO A 69 5.89 17.93 -10.84
C PRO A 69 5.31 17.03 -11.92
N THR A 70 5.53 15.71 -11.83
CA THR A 70 5.04 14.75 -12.83
C THR A 70 3.68 14.18 -12.51
N ARG A 71 3.12 14.50 -11.33
CA ARG A 71 1.87 13.93 -10.79
C ARG A 71 1.89 12.41 -10.83
N THR A 72 3.03 11.82 -10.46
CA THR A 72 3.18 10.36 -10.50
C THR A 72 3.31 9.83 -9.09
N LEU A 73 2.35 8.98 -8.69
CA LEU A 73 2.46 8.19 -7.48
C LEU A 73 3.15 6.88 -7.82
N THR A 74 4.39 6.71 -7.37
CA THR A 74 5.09 5.44 -7.41
C THR A 74 4.69 4.61 -6.21
N VAL A 75 4.03 3.48 -6.46
CA VAL A 75 3.64 2.50 -5.45
C VAL A 75 4.71 1.41 -5.39
N ARG A 76 5.31 1.22 -4.22
CA ARG A 76 6.22 0.10 -3.95
C ARG A 76 5.44 -1.02 -3.29
N TRP A 77 5.58 -2.22 -3.83
CA TRP A 77 4.94 -3.42 -3.30
C TRP A 77 5.87 -4.20 -2.38
N VAL A 78 5.29 -4.99 -1.50
CA VAL A 78 6.03 -5.76 -0.48
C VAL A 78 6.88 -6.87 -1.09
N TRP A 79 6.56 -7.32 -2.30
CA TRP A 79 7.37 -8.26 -3.11
C TRP A 79 8.43 -7.58 -3.98
N GLY A 80 8.65 -6.28 -3.79
CA GLY A 80 9.76 -5.60 -4.44
C GLY A 80 9.55 -5.19 -5.91
N ALA A 81 8.33 -5.23 -6.44
CA ALA A 81 8.02 -4.51 -7.68
C ALA A 81 7.54 -3.08 -7.39
N SER A 82 7.50 -2.23 -8.42
CA SER A 82 6.91 -0.89 -8.32
C SER A 82 5.96 -0.61 -9.48
N THR A 83 4.91 0.17 -9.23
CA THR A 83 3.95 0.61 -10.25
C THR A 83 3.82 2.13 -10.21
N ALA A 84 3.88 2.78 -11.36
CA ALA A 84 3.68 4.22 -11.50
C ALA A 84 2.22 4.52 -11.86
N LEU A 85 1.58 5.39 -11.07
CA LEU A 85 0.23 5.88 -11.33
C LEU A 85 0.30 7.38 -11.61
N THR A 86 0.24 7.76 -12.88
CA THR A 86 0.30 9.18 -13.30
C THR A 86 -1.11 9.76 -13.39
N PHE A 87 -1.39 10.81 -12.62
CA PHE A 87 -2.71 11.44 -12.56
C PHE A 87 -2.91 12.49 -13.66
N THR A 88 -4.15 12.66 -14.11
CA THR A 88 -4.50 13.70 -15.10
C THR A 88 -4.48 15.12 -14.51
N GLU A 89 -4.74 15.28 -13.22
CA GLU A 89 -4.92 16.58 -12.55
C GLU A 89 -4.16 16.68 -11.21
N ASP A 90 -3.55 17.83 -10.93
CA ASP A 90 -2.79 18.10 -9.70
C ASP A 90 -3.61 17.95 -8.42
N ARG A 91 -4.81 18.53 -8.37
CA ARG A 91 -5.61 18.48 -7.14
C ARG A 91 -6.07 17.05 -6.82
N ALA A 92 -6.32 16.26 -7.86
CA ALA A 92 -6.71 14.87 -7.71
C ALA A 92 -5.53 13.99 -7.27
N SER A 93 -4.31 14.27 -7.75
CA SER A 93 -3.09 13.57 -7.33
C SER A 93 -2.86 13.69 -5.83
N VAL A 94 -2.92 14.91 -5.28
CA VAL A 94 -2.71 15.18 -3.85
C VAL A 94 -3.79 14.50 -3.01
N ALA A 95 -5.06 14.66 -3.37
CA ALA A 95 -6.17 14.09 -2.60
C ALA A 95 -6.17 12.55 -2.61
N PHE A 96 -5.85 11.93 -3.74
CA PHE A 96 -5.74 10.48 -3.85
C PHE A 96 -4.51 9.98 -3.09
N ALA A 97 -3.34 10.60 -3.26
CA ALA A 97 -2.11 10.23 -2.55
C ALA A 97 -2.25 10.36 -1.03
N GLN A 98 -3.02 11.33 -0.54
CA GLN A 98 -3.37 11.42 0.88
C GLN A 98 -4.20 10.21 1.33
N THR A 99 -5.28 9.90 0.62
CA THR A 99 -6.15 8.75 0.94
C THR A 99 -5.36 7.44 0.90
N PHE A 100 -4.53 7.26 -0.12
CA PHE A 100 -3.62 6.13 -0.28
C PHE A 100 -2.71 6.01 0.95
N ARG A 101 -2.01 7.09 1.33
CA ARG A 101 -1.09 7.09 2.46
C ARG A 101 -1.78 6.75 3.77
N GLU A 102 -2.95 7.34 4.03
CA GLU A 102 -3.74 7.03 5.23
C GLU A 102 -4.14 5.55 5.30
N ARG A 103 -4.47 4.93 4.16
CA ARG A 103 -4.87 3.52 4.12
C ARG A 103 -3.68 2.59 4.30
N VAL A 104 -2.55 2.86 3.64
CA VAL A 104 -1.30 2.12 3.85
C VAL A 104 -0.88 2.19 5.31
N GLN A 105 -0.87 3.39 5.90
CA GLN A 105 -0.52 3.57 7.32
C GLN A 105 -1.47 2.83 8.26
N GLN A 106 -2.77 2.77 7.96
CA GLN A 106 -3.74 2.02 8.78
C GLN A 106 -3.53 0.51 8.76
N SER A 107 -2.87 -0.03 7.73
CA SER A 107 -2.49 -1.44 7.69
C SER A 107 -1.23 -1.75 8.49
N VAL A 108 -0.49 -0.74 8.97
CA VAL A 108 0.73 -0.93 9.76
C VAL A 108 0.44 -0.67 11.24
N ILE A 109 0.66 -1.66 12.09
CA ILE A 109 0.47 -1.56 13.54
C ILE A 109 1.76 -1.13 14.21
N HIS A 110 2.87 -1.77 13.85
CA HIS A 110 4.18 -1.48 14.40
C HIS A 110 5.25 -1.74 13.35
N THR A 111 6.38 -1.02 13.41
CA THR A 111 7.51 -1.27 12.53
C THR A 111 8.82 -1.10 13.28
N THR A 112 9.79 -1.95 12.97
CA THR A 112 11.14 -1.88 13.50
C THR A 112 12.13 -2.10 12.37
N SER A 113 13.24 -1.37 12.39
CA SER A 113 14.34 -1.59 11.47
C SER A 113 15.43 -2.41 12.14
N VAL A 114 15.84 -3.48 11.47
CA VAL A 114 16.83 -4.43 11.94
C VAL A 114 18.16 -4.15 11.23
N PRO A 115 19.23 -3.78 11.94
CA PRO A 115 20.54 -3.70 11.34
C PRO A 115 21.03 -5.11 10.99
N LEU A 116 21.55 -5.28 9.78
CA LEU A 116 22.08 -6.55 9.27
C LEU A 116 23.61 -6.44 9.03
N PRO A 117 24.31 -7.57 8.90
CA PRO A 117 25.72 -7.57 8.49
C PRO A 117 25.96 -6.80 7.19
N GLY A 118 27.18 -6.29 7.00
CA GLY A 118 27.52 -5.55 5.76
C GLY A 118 26.91 -4.16 5.65
N GLY A 119 26.26 -3.64 6.70
CA GLY A 119 25.61 -2.32 6.69
C GLY A 119 24.22 -2.33 6.07
N HIS A 120 23.70 -3.50 5.71
CA HIS A 120 22.34 -3.68 5.24
C HIS A 120 21.32 -3.47 6.36
N ARG A 121 20.05 -3.30 5.97
CA ARG A 121 18.95 -3.19 6.92
C ARG A 121 17.75 -3.99 6.43
N ALA A 122 17.09 -4.67 7.34
CA ALA A 122 15.73 -5.14 7.15
C ALA A 122 14.74 -4.22 7.88
N ARG A 123 13.48 -4.31 7.47
CA ARG A 123 12.34 -3.74 8.15
C ARG A 123 11.39 -4.87 8.45
N VAL A 124 11.01 -4.98 9.72
CA VAL A 124 9.95 -5.88 10.18
C VAL A 124 8.76 -5.01 10.53
N ALA A 125 7.61 -5.28 9.91
CA ALA A 125 6.37 -4.57 10.16
C ALA A 125 5.32 -5.57 10.65
N LEU A 126 4.72 -5.30 11.80
CA LEU A 126 3.47 -5.93 12.19
C LEU A 126 2.34 -5.21 11.47
N ARG A 127 1.58 -5.95 10.68
CA ARG A 127 0.51 -5.42 9.82
C ARG A 127 -0.82 -6.06 10.14
N ARG A 128 -1.87 -5.35 9.76
CA ARG A 128 -3.24 -5.84 9.76
C ARG A 128 -3.68 -6.06 8.33
N ASP A 129 -4.16 -7.27 8.04
CA ASP A 129 -4.74 -7.59 6.74
C ASP A 129 -6.17 -7.00 6.59
N GLU A 130 -6.83 -7.37 5.49
CA GLU A 130 -8.17 -6.88 5.19
C GLU A 130 -9.29 -7.54 6.01
N ASP A 131 -9.03 -8.71 6.61
CA ASP A 131 -9.96 -9.43 7.48
C ASP A 131 -9.77 -9.04 8.96
N GLY A 132 -8.67 -8.34 9.26
CA GLY A 132 -8.33 -7.80 10.57
C GLY A 132 -7.29 -8.61 11.32
N GLU A 133 -6.76 -9.68 10.72
CA GLU A 133 -5.74 -10.53 11.31
C GLU A 133 -4.37 -9.82 11.29
N LEU A 134 -3.57 -10.12 12.31
CA LEU A 134 -2.24 -9.53 12.47
C LEU A 134 -1.17 -10.49 11.98
N PHE A 135 -0.26 -10.00 11.16
CA PHE A 135 0.86 -10.77 10.62
C PHE A 135 2.13 -9.92 10.57
N SER A 136 3.29 -10.57 10.67
CA SER A 136 4.59 -9.91 10.48
C SER A 136 5.00 -9.95 9.01
N GLN A 137 5.61 -8.87 8.56
CA GLN A 137 6.13 -8.72 7.20
C GLN A 137 7.57 -8.25 7.26
N VAL A 138 8.44 -8.97 6.60
CA VAL A 138 9.87 -8.67 6.50
C VAL A 138 10.15 -8.12 5.11
N ILE A 139 10.81 -6.96 5.07
CA ILE A 139 11.28 -6.33 3.83
C ILE A 139 12.77 -6.03 4.01
N ALA A 140 13.60 -6.57 3.13
CA ALA A 140 15.03 -6.31 3.07
C ALA A 140 15.44 -5.91 1.65
N ASP A 141 16.67 -5.41 1.50
CA ASP A 141 17.23 -5.14 0.17
C ASP A 141 17.40 -6.45 -0.61
N ASP A 142 17.28 -6.40 -1.94
CA ASP A 142 17.37 -7.58 -2.82
C ASP A 142 18.70 -8.36 -2.70
N SER A 143 19.76 -7.72 -2.18
CA SER A 143 21.07 -8.34 -1.94
C SER A 143 21.18 -9.10 -0.62
N VAL A 144 20.16 -9.06 0.24
CA VAL A 144 20.15 -9.72 1.54
C VAL A 144 19.61 -11.13 1.40
N ASP A 145 20.41 -12.13 1.79
CA ASP A 145 19.93 -13.50 1.92
C ASP A 145 19.22 -13.68 3.28
N LEU A 146 17.88 -13.71 3.26
CA LEU A 146 17.07 -13.94 4.45
C LEU A 146 17.17 -15.38 4.98
N ALA A 147 17.71 -16.33 4.20
CA ALA A 147 17.96 -17.70 4.64
C ALA A 147 19.33 -17.88 5.31
N ASP A 148 20.20 -16.86 5.28
CA ASP A 148 21.44 -16.88 6.05
C ASP A 148 21.11 -17.00 7.56
N PRO A 149 21.70 -17.96 8.29
CA PRO A 149 21.33 -18.20 9.69
C PRO A 149 21.51 -17.01 10.63
N GLN A 150 22.51 -16.16 10.38
CA GLN A 150 22.74 -14.96 11.19
C GLN A 150 21.68 -13.89 10.88
N VAL A 151 21.32 -13.72 9.61
CA VAL A 151 20.25 -12.80 9.20
C VAL A 151 18.89 -13.28 9.72
N ALA A 152 18.56 -14.55 9.55
CA ALA A 152 17.31 -15.16 10.01
C ALA A 152 17.12 -14.95 11.52
N ALA A 153 18.14 -15.25 12.34
CA ALA A 153 18.06 -15.06 13.79
C ALA A 153 17.80 -13.59 14.21
N LEU A 154 18.35 -12.62 13.47
CA LEU A 154 18.11 -11.19 13.73
C LEU A 154 16.69 -10.77 13.34
N VAL A 155 16.18 -11.33 12.25
CA VAL A 155 14.81 -11.09 11.78
C VAL A 155 13.80 -11.71 12.73
N ASP A 156 13.99 -12.97 13.13
CA ASP A 156 13.12 -13.69 14.07
C ASP A 156 13.01 -12.93 15.40
N ALA A 157 14.14 -12.48 15.96
CA ALA A 157 14.14 -11.69 17.18
C ALA A 157 13.38 -10.36 17.04
N ALA A 158 13.40 -9.76 15.86
CA ALA A 158 12.64 -8.55 15.58
C ALA A 158 11.15 -8.84 15.36
N GLU A 159 10.80 -9.96 14.74
CA GLU A 159 9.40 -10.43 14.63
C GLU A 159 8.80 -10.67 16.00
N ASP A 160 9.52 -11.34 16.90
CA ASP A 160 9.12 -11.51 18.29
C ASP A 160 8.91 -10.16 18.98
N ALA A 161 9.86 -9.22 18.82
CA ALA A 161 9.77 -7.90 19.44
C ALA A 161 8.54 -7.10 18.97
N VAL A 162 8.21 -7.14 17.67
CA VAL A 162 7.02 -6.42 17.17
C VAL A 162 5.71 -7.08 17.61
N ARG A 163 5.68 -8.41 17.77
CA ARG A 163 4.51 -9.16 18.27
C ARG A 163 4.30 -8.90 19.76
N ASP A 164 5.38 -8.95 20.54
CA ASP A 164 5.38 -8.63 21.98
C ASP A 164 4.88 -7.19 22.22
N ALA A 165 5.33 -6.21 21.40
CA ALA A 165 4.88 -4.81 21.48
C ALA A 165 3.37 -4.63 21.22
N ALA A 166 2.75 -5.58 20.51
CA ALA A 166 1.30 -5.61 20.26
C ALA A 166 0.53 -6.53 21.21
N GLY A 167 1.21 -7.17 22.18
CA GLY A 167 0.60 -8.11 23.13
C GLY A 167 0.13 -9.41 22.49
N LEU A 168 0.75 -9.84 21.38
CA LEU A 168 0.39 -11.08 20.70
C LEU A 168 1.12 -12.29 21.31
N PRO A 169 0.48 -13.48 21.34
CA PRO A 169 1.13 -14.71 21.77
C PRO A 169 2.22 -15.13 20.77
N ARG A 170 3.23 -15.83 21.29
CA ARG A 170 4.35 -16.42 20.54
C ARG A 170 3.96 -17.76 19.92
#